data_AF-A0A8T2QT42-F1
#
_entry.id   AF-A0A8T2QT42-F1
#
_cell.length_a   1.000
_cell.length_b   1.000
_cell.length_c   1.000
_cell.angle_alpha   90.00
_cell.angle_beta   90.00
_cell.angle_gamma   90.00
#
_symmetry.space_group_name_H-M   'P 1'
#
loop_
_entity.id
_entity.type
_entity.pdbx_description
1 polymer ?
#
loop_
_entity_poly.entity_id
_entity_poly.type
_entity_poly.pdbx_seq_one_letter_code
_entity_poly.pdbx_strand_id
1 'polypeptide(L)'
;MKRPLPHTHATAGATRNLSYSVPTVTDNTLKRSAKTPSRRRLHWRSNEREAIRRGILMFGVGRSEKVRNVMRGSMKHLQHGLGDIADCSWDFVRACSTYSDVRDRVFVENLLMRAGDLGIEVGPDVSERVGRWEKIEKSGAIWVKRIRLLDNLGHVIQFCASPETQEIAYNAIDTLDDSTVPCDWWTRQSDLALLAGIYRHGFGNYEAIKTDEEFAEAFRPAWESMEAASTQKGMHSNNHDQGTSKNLYERNSEAEFLSREASTDSWPESNVLTRRLKRLVEHLMQVNEQVL
;
A
#
# COMPACT_ATOMS: atom_id res chain seq x y z
N MET A 1 49.16 29.44 -40.33
CA MET A 1 48.66 28.06 -40.13
C MET A 1 47.87 28.00 -38.83
N LYS A 2 46.57 27.70 -38.86
CA LYS A 2 45.73 27.49 -37.66
C LYS A 2 45.11 26.09 -37.77
N ARG A 3 45.18 25.28 -36.71
CA ARG A 3 44.55 23.94 -36.67
C ARG A 3 43.05 24.08 -36.37
N PRO A 4 42.16 23.30 -36.99
CA PRO A 4 40.77 23.19 -36.55
C PRO A 4 40.67 22.27 -35.32
N LEU A 5 39.68 22.53 -34.47
CA LEU A 5 39.30 21.69 -33.32
C LEU A 5 38.34 20.57 -33.77
N PRO A 6 38.31 19.42 -33.10
CA PRO A 6 37.39 18.34 -33.43
C PRO A 6 35.96 18.64 -32.94
N HIS A 7 34.97 18.33 -33.78
CA HIS A 7 33.56 18.34 -33.37
C HIS A 7 33.26 17.11 -32.52
N THR A 8 32.84 17.32 -31.26
CA THR A 8 32.26 16.27 -30.43
C THR A 8 30.79 16.05 -30.79
N HIS A 9 30.44 14.83 -31.20
CA HIS A 9 29.06 14.44 -31.38
C HIS A 9 28.37 14.33 -30.01
N ALA A 10 27.33 15.12 -29.78
CA ALA A 10 26.42 14.92 -28.67
C ALA A 10 25.50 13.73 -28.95
N THR A 11 25.82 12.57 -28.38
CA THR A 11 24.89 11.43 -28.35
C THR A 11 23.74 11.76 -27.40
N ALA A 12 22.55 11.97 -27.97
CA ALA A 12 21.32 12.07 -27.19
C ALA A 12 21.09 10.77 -26.42
N GLY A 13 21.13 10.84 -25.08
CA GLY A 13 20.80 9.72 -24.22
C GLY A 13 19.33 9.36 -24.38
N ALA A 14 19.04 8.16 -24.86
CA ALA A 14 17.67 7.68 -24.99
C ALA A 14 17.04 7.49 -23.60
N THR A 15 16.17 8.41 -23.21
CA THR A 15 15.26 8.21 -22.08
C THR A 15 14.36 7.02 -22.41
N ARG A 16 14.63 5.86 -21.79
CA ARG A 16 13.70 4.74 -21.80
C ARG A 16 12.46 5.17 -21.03
N ASN A 17 11.43 5.61 -21.75
CA ASN A 17 10.07 5.70 -21.24
C ASN A 17 9.58 4.28 -20.91
N LEU A 18 9.98 3.79 -19.73
CA LEU A 18 9.33 2.67 -19.07
C LEU A 18 7.96 3.18 -18.60
N SER A 19 6.99 3.08 -19.51
CA SER A 19 5.58 3.24 -19.17
C SER A 19 5.18 2.06 -18.28
N TYR A 20 5.45 2.19 -16.99
CA TYR A 20 4.78 1.39 -15.97
C TYR A 20 3.30 1.79 -16.00
N SER A 21 2.54 1.14 -16.88
CA SER A 21 1.10 1.07 -16.71
C SER A 21 0.87 0.51 -15.32
N VAL A 22 0.21 1.29 -14.46
CA VAL A 22 -0.44 0.75 -13.24
C VAL A 22 -1.13 -0.52 -13.70
N PRO A 23 -0.79 -1.70 -13.14
CA PRO A 23 -1.22 -2.97 -13.69
C PRO A 23 -2.74 -2.89 -13.83
N THR A 24 -3.25 -3.07 -15.06
CA THR A 24 -4.69 -3.03 -15.30
C THR A 24 -5.28 -4.05 -14.37
N VAL A 25 -5.92 -3.58 -13.28
CA VAL A 25 -6.44 -4.44 -12.24
C VAL A 25 -7.66 -5.10 -12.85
N THR A 26 -7.42 -6.21 -13.55
CA THR A 26 -8.44 -7.11 -14.06
C THR A 26 -9.03 -7.86 -12.88
N ASP A 27 -9.65 -7.11 -11.97
CA ASP A 27 -10.52 -7.61 -10.93
C ASP A 27 -11.79 -8.11 -11.62
N ASN A 28 -11.67 -9.28 -12.24
CA ASN A 28 -12.76 -10.07 -12.77
C ASN A 28 -13.78 -10.46 -11.67
N THR A 29 -13.52 -10.10 -10.40
CA THR A 29 -14.49 -10.17 -9.29
C THR A 29 -15.74 -9.33 -9.51
N LEU A 30 -15.68 -8.24 -10.31
CA LEU A 30 -16.88 -7.46 -10.68
C LEU A 30 -17.52 -7.91 -12.01
N LYS A 31 -16.84 -8.73 -12.83
CA LYS A 31 -17.44 -9.33 -14.03
C LYS A 31 -18.19 -10.63 -13.70
N ARG A 32 -19.36 -10.41 -13.07
CA ARG A 32 -20.57 -11.27 -13.06
C ARG A 32 -20.37 -12.75 -13.45
N SER A 33 -20.23 -13.61 -12.44
CA SER A 33 -20.87 -14.92 -12.47
C SER A 33 -22.09 -14.87 -11.56
N ALA A 34 -23.29 -15.01 -12.13
CA ALA A 34 -24.56 -14.88 -11.41
C ALA A 34 -24.89 -16.09 -10.51
N LYS A 35 -23.88 -16.70 -9.89
CA LYS A 35 -24.03 -17.73 -8.87
C LYS A 35 -23.81 -17.09 -7.51
N THR A 36 -24.89 -16.99 -6.74
CA THR A 36 -24.86 -16.63 -5.32
C THR A 36 -23.72 -17.39 -4.62
N PRO A 37 -22.80 -16.70 -3.92
CA PRO A 37 -21.68 -17.36 -3.27
C PRO A 37 -22.14 -18.48 -2.33
N SER A 38 -21.43 -19.62 -2.32
CA SER A 38 -21.78 -20.75 -1.46
C SER A 38 -21.90 -20.31 0.00
N ARG A 39 -23.05 -20.61 0.61
CA ARG A 39 -23.35 -20.41 2.04
C ARG A 39 -23.60 -21.76 2.70
N ARG A 40 -23.13 -21.92 3.93
CA ARG A 40 -23.43 -23.04 4.82
C ARG A 40 -24.15 -22.60 6.10
N ARG A 41 -24.16 -21.29 6.40
CA ARG A 41 -24.85 -20.66 7.54
C ARG A 41 -24.50 -21.31 8.90
N LEU A 42 -23.25 -21.75 9.05
CA LEU A 42 -22.74 -22.33 10.30
C LEU A 42 -22.43 -21.22 11.31
N HIS A 43 -22.48 -21.54 12.61
CA HIS A 43 -22.03 -20.62 13.65
C HIS A 43 -20.51 -20.39 13.59
N TRP A 44 -20.11 -19.17 13.89
CA TRP A 44 -18.72 -18.75 13.87
C TRP A 44 -18.02 -18.96 15.21
N ARG A 45 -16.80 -19.52 15.17
CA ARG A 45 -15.92 -19.64 16.34
C ARG A 45 -15.12 -18.34 16.55
N SER A 46 -14.65 -18.08 17.78
CA SER A 46 -13.86 -16.86 18.06
C SER A 46 -12.60 -16.77 17.20
N ASN A 47 -11.86 -17.87 17.02
CA ASN A 47 -10.66 -17.90 16.17
C ASN A 47 -10.97 -17.67 14.68
N GLU A 48 -12.14 -18.10 14.20
CA GLU A 48 -12.60 -17.84 12.82
C GLU A 48 -12.96 -16.36 12.63
N ARG A 49 -13.69 -15.76 13.60
CA ARG A 49 -13.95 -14.31 13.64
C ARG A 49 -12.65 -13.52 13.65
N GLU A 50 -11.69 -13.87 14.49
CA GLU A 50 -10.38 -13.22 14.57
C GLU A 50 -9.59 -13.33 13.24
N ALA A 51 -9.66 -14.47 12.55
CA ALA A 51 -9.06 -14.62 11.22
C ALA A 51 -9.75 -13.74 10.15
N ILE A 52 -11.08 -13.65 10.16
CA ILE A 52 -11.83 -12.72 9.29
C ILE A 52 -11.45 -11.27 9.59
N ARG A 53 -11.45 -10.88 10.86
CA ARG A 53 -11.10 -9.52 11.31
C ARG A 53 -9.72 -9.10 10.79
N ARG A 54 -8.73 -9.98 10.88
CA ARG A 54 -7.39 -9.75 10.30
C ARG A 54 -7.47 -9.57 8.78
N GLY A 55 -8.17 -10.47 8.07
CA GLY A 55 -8.36 -10.36 6.62
C GLY A 55 -9.00 -9.04 6.17
N ILE A 56 -10.06 -8.58 6.85
CA ILE A 56 -10.73 -7.30 6.53
C ILE A 56 -9.81 -6.11 6.79
N LEU A 57 -9.06 -6.11 7.90
CA LEU A 57 -8.16 -5.01 8.25
C LEU A 57 -6.87 -4.97 7.40
N MET A 58 -6.62 -6.01 6.61
CA MET A 58 -5.58 -6.08 5.58
C MET A 58 -6.11 -5.68 4.20
N PHE A 59 -7.25 -6.24 3.77
CA PHE A 59 -7.69 -6.14 2.36
C PHE A 59 -8.90 -5.24 2.12
N GLY A 60 -9.65 -4.88 3.15
CA GLY A 60 -10.94 -4.18 3.03
C GLY A 60 -12.13 -5.15 2.98
N VAL A 61 -13.31 -4.58 2.74
CA VAL A 61 -14.60 -5.29 2.63
C VAL A 61 -14.84 -5.68 1.16
N GLY A 62 -15.76 -6.60 0.89
CA GLY A 62 -16.09 -7.07 -0.47
C GLY A 62 -15.06 -8.03 -1.09
N ARG A 63 -13.83 -8.10 -0.58
CA ARG A 63 -12.74 -8.93 -1.10
C ARG A 63 -12.66 -10.30 -0.42
N SER A 64 -13.80 -10.98 -0.34
CA SER A 64 -13.99 -12.23 0.44
C SER A 64 -13.01 -13.35 0.08
N GLU A 65 -12.50 -13.40 -1.15
CA GLU A 65 -11.46 -14.36 -1.54
C GLU A 65 -10.10 -14.08 -0.88
N LYS A 66 -9.68 -12.81 -0.79
CA LYS A 66 -8.46 -12.42 -0.08
C LYS A 66 -8.60 -12.69 1.43
N VAL A 67 -9.75 -12.37 2.02
CA VAL A 67 -10.08 -12.72 3.41
C VAL A 67 -10.02 -14.23 3.63
N ARG A 68 -10.63 -15.04 2.74
CA ARG A 68 -10.56 -16.51 2.78
C ARG A 68 -9.13 -17.05 2.71
N ASN A 69 -8.23 -16.38 1.98
CA ASN A 69 -6.83 -16.80 1.89
C ASN A 69 -6.06 -16.52 3.20
N VAL A 70 -6.29 -15.38 3.86
CA VAL A 70 -5.76 -15.11 5.22
C VAL A 70 -6.28 -16.14 6.23
N MET A 71 -7.57 -16.48 6.13
CA MET A 71 -8.19 -17.52 6.94
C MET A 71 -7.52 -18.89 6.74
N ARG A 72 -7.33 -19.33 5.48
CA ARG A 72 -6.64 -20.58 5.13
C ARG A 72 -5.21 -20.65 5.66
N GLY A 73 -4.48 -19.53 5.63
CA GLY A 73 -3.12 -19.46 6.19
C GLY A 73 -3.04 -19.69 7.71
N SER A 74 -4.16 -19.67 8.44
CA SER A 74 -4.21 -19.93 9.88
C SER A 74 -5.19 -21.04 10.31
N MET A 75 -5.91 -21.66 9.38
CA MET A 75 -6.94 -22.66 9.69
C MET A 75 -6.88 -23.87 8.76
N LYS A 76 -6.63 -25.05 9.34
CA LYS A 76 -6.49 -26.33 8.63
C LYS A 76 -7.78 -26.76 7.90
N HIS A 77 -8.95 -26.45 8.47
CA HIS A 77 -10.25 -26.88 7.94
C HIS A 77 -11.25 -25.71 7.99
N LEU A 78 -11.24 -24.88 6.95
CA LEU A 78 -12.25 -23.82 6.80
C LEU A 78 -13.57 -24.41 6.31
N GLN A 79 -14.60 -24.38 7.16
CA GLN A 79 -15.93 -24.92 6.84
C GLN A 79 -16.82 -23.91 6.12
N HIS A 80 -16.54 -22.61 6.24
CA HIS A 80 -17.37 -21.53 5.70
C HIS A 80 -17.13 -21.29 4.20
N GLY A 81 -18.21 -21.08 3.45
CA GLY A 81 -18.17 -20.70 2.04
C GLY A 81 -17.90 -19.20 1.84
N LEU A 82 -17.76 -18.78 0.58
CA LEU A 82 -17.52 -17.36 0.27
C LEU A 82 -18.69 -16.44 0.66
N GLY A 83 -19.92 -16.95 0.63
CA GLY A 83 -21.09 -16.19 1.08
C GLY A 83 -21.06 -15.98 2.58
N ASP A 84 -20.80 -17.04 3.35
CA ASP A 84 -20.67 -16.94 4.81
C ASP A 84 -19.57 -15.94 5.22
N ILE A 85 -18.41 -15.98 4.53
CA ILE A 85 -17.29 -15.06 4.78
C ILE A 85 -17.67 -13.62 4.41
N ALA A 86 -18.44 -13.41 3.34
CA ALA A 86 -18.98 -12.11 2.99
C ALA A 86 -19.92 -11.62 4.10
N ASP A 87 -21.00 -12.33 4.38
CA ASP A 87 -22.02 -11.95 5.37
C ASP A 87 -21.39 -11.63 6.74
N CYS A 88 -20.44 -12.46 7.20
CA CYS A 88 -19.68 -12.24 8.44
C CYS A 88 -18.78 -10.98 8.38
N SER A 89 -18.16 -10.71 7.23
CA SER A 89 -17.35 -9.50 7.04
C SER A 89 -18.19 -8.23 7.07
N TRP A 90 -19.41 -8.29 6.55
CA TRP A 90 -20.34 -7.16 6.54
C TRP A 90 -21.02 -6.95 7.90
N ASP A 91 -21.29 -8.02 8.66
CA ASP A 91 -21.69 -7.90 10.08
C ASP A 91 -20.59 -7.26 10.94
N PHE A 92 -19.31 -7.60 10.72
CA PHE A 92 -18.19 -6.96 11.42
C PHE A 92 -18.20 -5.43 11.26
N VAL A 93 -18.38 -4.95 10.02
CA VAL A 93 -18.43 -3.52 9.70
C VAL A 93 -19.60 -2.85 10.43
N ARG A 94 -20.80 -3.44 10.34
CA ARG A 94 -22.01 -2.99 11.03
C ARG A 94 -21.80 -2.95 12.55
N ALA A 95 -21.16 -3.96 13.13
CA ALA A 95 -20.90 -4.01 14.56
C ALA A 95 -19.88 -2.94 15.02
N CYS A 96 -18.94 -2.53 14.15
CA CYS A 96 -17.98 -1.48 14.46
C CYS A 96 -18.59 -0.06 14.41
N SER A 97 -19.65 0.16 13.61
CA SER A 97 -20.29 1.48 13.50
C SER A 97 -20.94 1.94 14.80
N THR A 98 -21.41 1.00 15.63
CA THR A 98 -21.94 1.24 16.99
C THR A 98 -21.00 2.06 17.88
N TYR A 99 -19.69 1.96 17.66
CA TYR A 99 -18.65 2.63 18.44
C TYR A 99 -17.95 3.76 17.68
N SER A 100 -18.52 4.22 16.55
CA SER A 100 -17.90 5.15 15.63
C SER A 100 -18.49 6.57 15.70
N ASP A 101 -17.69 7.56 15.32
CA ASP A 101 -18.15 8.95 15.20
C ASP A 101 -19.20 9.10 14.08
N VAL A 102 -19.90 10.25 14.01
CA VAL A 102 -21.04 10.44 13.08
C VAL A 102 -20.62 10.28 11.62
N ARG A 103 -19.46 10.83 11.23
CA ARG A 103 -18.92 10.72 9.87
C ARG A 103 -18.56 9.26 9.54
N ASP A 104 -18.00 8.55 10.51
CA ASP A 104 -17.63 7.14 10.38
C ASP A 104 -18.87 6.23 10.34
N ARG A 105 -19.99 6.61 10.99
CA ARG A 105 -21.28 5.94 10.82
C ARG A 105 -21.91 6.17 9.44
N VAL A 106 -21.98 7.41 8.94
CA VAL A 106 -22.50 7.72 7.59
C VAL A 106 -21.72 6.96 6.51
N PHE A 107 -20.39 6.87 6.63
CA PHE A 107 -19.58 6.03 5.74
C PHE A 107 -19.98 4.56 5.81
N VAL A 108 -20.18 4.00 7.01
CA VAL A 108 -20.63 2.61 7.16
C VAL A 108 -22.03 2.41 6.59
N GLU A 109 -22.97 3.33 6.80
CA GLU A 109 -24.32 3.24 6.24
C GLU A 109 -24.30 3.20 4.70
N ASN A 110 -23.54 4.10 4.07
CA ASN A 110 -23.32 4.11 2.62
C ASN A 110 -22.60 2.85 2.11
N LEU A 111 -21.68 2.30 2.89
CA LEU A 111 -21.08 1.00 2.60
C LEU A 111 -22.14 -0.11 2.68
N LEU A 112 -22.89 -0.22 3.79
CA LEU A 112 -23.91 -1.25 4.03
C LEU A 112 -25.02 -1.27 2.97
N MET A 113 -25.40 -0.12 2.40
CA MET A 113 -26.35 -0.09 1.27
C MET A 113 -25.84 -0.90 0.07
N ARG A 114 -24.55 -0.85 -0.25
CA ARG A 114 -23.92 -1.67 -1.32
C ARG A 114 -23.99 -3.18 -1.06
N ALA A 115 -24.25 -3.63 0.19
CA ALA A 115 -24.35 -5.06 0.51
C ALA A 115 -25.57 -5.73 -0.16
N GLY A 116 -26.69 -5.00 -0.26
CA GLY A 116 -27.93 -5.50 -0.86
C GLY A 116 -27.76 -5.82 -2.35
N ASP A 117 -27.15 -4.91 -3.10
CA ASP A 117 -26.86 -5.06 -4.53
C ASP A 117 -25.93 -6.25 -4.84
N LEU A 118 -25.08 -6.60 -3.87
CA LEU A 118 -24.14 -7.72 -3.95
C LEU A 118 -24.76 -9.06 -3.46
N GLY A 119 -26.02 -9.08 -3.04
CA GLY A 119 -26.70 -10.29 -2.54
C GLY A 119 -26.12 -10.80 -1.23
N ILE A 120 -25.64 -9.90 -0.36
CA ILE A 120 -24.99 -10.18 0.91
C ILE A 120 -26.02 -10.12 2.04
N GLU A 121 -26.02 -11.13 2.93
CA GLU A 121 -26.93 -11.15 4.07
C GLU A 121 -26.39 -10.21 5.16
N VAL A 122 -27.26 -9.32 5.65
CA VAL A 122 -27.00 -8.44 6.80
C VAL A 122 -28.23 -8.40 7.70
N GLY A 123 -28.04 -8.14 9.00
CA GLY A 123 -29.13 -8.02 9.97
C GLY A 123 -29.03 -9.01 11.14
N PRO A 124 -30.03 -9.03 12.05
CA PRO A 124 -29.97 -9.76 13.32
C PRO A 124 -29.62 -11.24 13.19
N ASP A 125 -30.27 -11.95 12.25
CA ASP A 125 -30.05 -13.38 12.01
C ASP A 125 -28.61 -13.71 11.59
N VAL A 126 -27.93 -12.77 10.93
CA VAL A 126 -26.50 -12.91 10.58
C VAL A 126 -25.66 -12.68 11.83
N SER A 127 -25.97 -11.62 12.59
CA SER A 127 -25.29 -11.27 13.83
C SER A 127 -25.37 -12.37 14.89
N GLU A 128 -26.48 -13.09 14.98
CA GLU A 128 -26.64 -14.24 15.87
C GLU A 128 -25.74 -15.41 15.46
N ARG A 129 -25.68 -15.74 14.16
CA ARG A 129 -24.78 -16.78 13.63
C ARG A 129 -23.30 -16.42 13.80
N VAL A 130 -22.96 -15.14 13.60
CA VAL A 130 -21.61 -14.60 13.76
C VAL A 130 -21.20 -14.54 15.24
N GLY A 131 -22.10 -14.13 16.13
CA GLY A 131 -21.83 -13.95 17.56
C GLY A 131 -20.95 -12.73 17.87
N ARG A 132 -20.53 -12.60 19.14
CA ARG A 132 -19.86 -11.38 19.63
C ARG A 132 -18.44 -11.21 19.07
N TRP A 133 -18.19 -10.03 18.53
CA TRP A 133 -16.85 -9.54 18.18
C TRP A 133 -16.08 -9.08 19.42
N GLU A 134 -14.87 -9.62 19.62
CA GLU A 134 -14.02 -9.26 20.75
C GLU A 134 -13.41 -7.86 20.57
N LYS A 135 -13.20 -7.13 21.69
CA LYS A 135 -12.54 -5.81 21.76
C LYS A 135 -13.20 -4.69 20.92
N ILE A 136 -14.37 -4.92 20.34
CA ILE A 136 -15.04 -3.98 19.43
C ILE A 136 -15.40 -2.65 20.09
N GLU A 137 -15.75 -2.67 21.38
CA GLU A 137 -16.00 -1.47 22.20
C GLU A 137 -14.79 -0.52 22.28
N LYS A 138 -13.56 -1.07 22.24
CA LYS A 138 -12.31 -0.30 22.37
C LYS A 138 -11.67 0.04 21.03
N SER A 139 -11.92 -0.77 20.00
CA SER A 139 -11.20 -0.72 18.72
C SER A 139 -12.09 -0.44 17.50
N GLY A 140 -13.42 -0.47 17.64
CA GLY A 140 -14.38 -0.35 16.53
C GLY A 140 -14.14 0.89 15.66
N ALA A 141 -14.03 2.07 16.28
CA ALA A 141 -13.72 3.33 15.56
C ALA A 141 -12.38 3.27 14.78
N ILE A 142 -11.34 2.66 15.36
CA ILE A 142 -10.03 2.52 14.70
C ILE A 142 -10.14 1.55 13.51
N TRP A 143 -10.95 0.50 13.65
CA TRP A 143 -11.22 -0.47 12.59
C TRP A 143 -12.05 0.14 11.45
N VAL A 144 -13.08 0.97 11.72
CA VAL A 144 -13.80 1.70 10.66
C VAL A 144 -12.88 2.67 9.91
N LYS A 145 -11.99 3.40 10.61
CA LYS A 145 -11.00 4.28 9.96
C LYS A 145 -10.03 3.50 9.05
N ARG A 146 -9.68 2.26 9.40
CA ARG A 146 -8.92 1.36 8.51
C ARG A 146 -9.76 0.86 7.34
N ILE A 147 -11.02 0.48 7.56
CA ILE A 147 -11.93 0.01 6.51
C ILE A 147 -12.15 1.11 5.46
N ARG A 148 -12.42 2.36 5.87
CA ARG A 148 -12.51 3.50 4.94
C ARG A 148 -11.23 3.70 4.13
N LEU A 149 -10.06 3.67 4.77
CA LEU A 149 -8.79 3.80 4.07
C LEU A 149 -8.62 2.74 2.96
N LEU A 150 -9.11 1.51 3.17
CA LEU A 150 -9.00 0.42 2.21
C LEU A 150 -10.10 0.44 1.13
N ASP A 151 -11.30 0.93 1.45
CA ASP A 151 -12.37 1.20 0.47
C ASP A 151 -11.95 2.34 -0.47
N ASN A 152 -11.48 3.46 0.08
CA ASN A 152 -10.92 4.59 -0.67
C ASN A 152 -9.69 4.18 -1.50
N LEU A 153 -8.80 3.31 -0.98
CA LEU A 153 -7.69 2.77 -1.77
C LEU A 153 -8.19 2.01 -3.01
N GLY A 154 -9.31 1.28 -2.92
CA GLY A 154 -9.92 0.63 -4.09
C GLY A 154 -10.35 1.62 -5.17
N HIS A 155 -10.96 2.75 -4.77
CA HIS A 155 -11.33 3.83 -5.67
C HIS A 155 -10.09 4.52 -6.29
N VAL A 156 -9.06 4.80 -5.48
CA VAL A 156 -7.80 5.39 -5.95
C VAL A 156 -7.08 4.49 -6.95
N ILE A 157 -7.09 3.17 -6.75
CA ILE A 157 -6.52 2.21 -7.72
C ILE A 157 -7.28 2.25 -9.06
N GLN A 158 -8.60 2.40 -9.04
CA GLN A 158 -9.39 2.58 -10.26
C GLN A 158 -9.07 3.93 -10.95
N PHE A 159 -8.96 5.02 -10.18
CA PHE A 159 -8.62 6.36 -10.66
C PHE A 159 -7.23 6.41 -11.34
N CYS A 160 -6.22 5.73 -10.79
CA CYS A 160 -4.89 5.63 -11.40
C CYS A 160 -4.81 4.68 -12.60
N ALA A 161 -5.75 3.73 -12.75
CA ALA A 161 -5.74 2.71 -13.80
C ALA A 161 -6.67 3.03 -14.99
N SER A 162 -7.63 3.94 -14.82
CA SER A 162 -8.54 4.42 -15.87
C SER A 162 -7.81 5.35 -16.85
N PRO A 163 -7.73 5.04 -18.16
CA PRO A 163 -7.06 5.89 -19.15
C PRO A 163 -7.57 7.34 -19.18
N GLU A 164 -8.84 7.55 -18.84
CA GLU A 164 -9.50 8.85 -18.82
C GLU A 164 -9.04 9.73 -17.66
N THR A 165 -8.59 9.13 -16.55
CA THR A 165 -8.24 9.83 -15.30
C THR A 165 -6.77 9.68 -14.88
N GLN A 166 -6.03 8.76 -15.51
CA GLN A 166 -4.66 8.40 -15.14
C GLN A 166 -3.71 9.60 -15.09
N GLU A 167 -3.72 10.46 -16.10
CA GLU A 167 -2.87 11.67 -16.12
C GLU A 167 -3.24 12.65 -15.00
N ILE A 168 -4.52 12.77 -14.64
CA ILE A 168 -4.94 13.61 -13.51
C ILE A 168 -4.44 13.01 -12.19
N ALA A 169 -4.53 11.69 -12.04
CA ALA A 169 -4.01 10.97 -10.87
C ALA A 169 -2.48 11.11 -10.74
N TYR A 170 -1.74 11.06 -11.85
CA TYR A 170 -0.28 11.22 -11.86
C TYR A 170 0.11 12.65 -11.47
N ASN A 171 -0.51 13.67 -12.09
CA ASN A 171 -0.28 15.06 -11.73
C ASN A 171 -0.61 15.32 -10.24
N ALA A 172 -1.68 14.73 -9.71
CA ALA A 172 -2.03 14.84 -8.30
C ALA A 172 -0.96 14.23 -7.36
N ILE A 173 -0.33 13.10 -7.74
CA ILE A 173 0.80 12.54 -6.96
C ILE A 173 2.01 13.49 -7.01
N ASP A 174 2.31 14.07 -8.17
CA ASP A 174 3.45 14.99 -8.35
C ASP A 174 3.23 16.36 -7.64
N THR A 175 1.98 16.78 -7.43
CA THR A 175 1.65 18.01 -6.67
C THR A 175 1.49 17.78 -5.17
N LEU A 176 1.59 16.54 -4.68
CA LEU A 176 1.43 16.22 -3.26
C LEU A 176 2.70 16.56 -2.47
N ASP A 177 2.63 17.64 -1.68
CA ASP A 177 3.66 18.18 -0.78
C ASP A 177 4.86 17.24 -0.51
N ASP A 178 6.02 17.65 -1.01
CA ASP A 178 7.30 16.96 -0.91
C ASP A 178 7.79 16.76 0.54
N SER A 179 7.27 17.52 1.52
CA SER A 179 7.60 17.34 2.96
C SER A 179 7.20 15.96 3.53
N THR A 180 6.67 15.09 2.67
CA THR A 180 5.97 13.87 3.00
C THR A 180 6.50 12.64 2.28
N VAL A 181 7.48 12.78 1.37
CA VAL A 181 8.14 11.64 0.72
C VAL A 181 8.88 10.78 1.75
N PRO A 182 8.87 9.44 1.64
CA PRO A 182 9.56 8.56 2.58
C PRO A 182 11.09 8.71 2.66
N CYS A 183 11.74 9.05 1.54
CA CYS A 183 13.19 9.16 1.38
C CYS A 183 13.55 9.81 0.02
N ASP A 184 14.79 10.25 -0.14
CA ASP A 184 15.24 11.06 -1.29
C ASP A 184 15.16 10.35 -2.66
N TRP A 185 15.22 9.01 -2.66
CA TRP A 185 15.08 8.21 -3.88
C TRP A 185 13.62 7.86 -4.22
N TRP A 186 12.67 8.20 -3.36
CA TRP A 186 11.27 7.86 -3.55
C TRP A 186 10.65 8.67 -4.70
N THR A 187 9.95 7.99 -5.60
CA THR A 187 9.35 8.62 -6.79
C THR A 187 7.84 8.39 -6.86
N ARG A 188 7.16 9.08 -7.80
CA ARG A 188 5.78 8.75 -8.21
C ARG A 188 5.62 7.26 -8.52
N GLN A 189 6.62 6.62 -9.11
CA GLN A 189 6.56 5.19 -9.41
C GLN A 189 6.55 4.33 -8.13
N SER A 190 7.32 4.74 -7.12
CA SER A 190 7.32 4.15 -5.77
C SER A 190 5.97 4.34 -5.06
N ASP A 191 5.32 5.49 -5.22
CA ASP A 191 3.94 5.71 -4.70
C ASP A 191 2.90 4.81 -5.38
N LEU A 192 2.92 4.71 -6.72
CA LEU A 192 2.02 3.85 -7.48
C LEU A 192 2.20 2.37 -7.09
N ALA A 193 3.45 1.93 -6.94
CA ALA A 193 3.79 0.59 -6.46
C ALA A 193 3.40 0.36 -5.00
N LEU A 194 3.48 1.37 -4.12
CA LEU A 194 3.00 1.28 -2.75
C LEU A 194 1.46 1.13 -2.70
N LEU A 195 0.73 1.93 -3.48
CA LEU A 195 -0.73 1.83 -3.59
C LEU A 195 -1.15 0.45 -4.12
N ALA A 196 -0.61 0.03 -5.26
CA ALA A 196 -0.92 -1.26 -5.89
C ALA A 196 -0.48 -2.43 -5.01
N GLY A 197 0.70 -2.33 -4.38
CA GLY A 197 1.23 -3.29 -3.44
C GLY A 197 0.33 -3.52 -2.23
N ILE A 198 -0.13 -2.45 -1.58
CA ILE A 198 -1.05 -2.56 -0.44
C ILE A 198 -2.40 -3.11 -0.88
N TYR A 199 -2.88 -2.77 -2.08
CA TYR A 199 -4.08 -3.38 -2.63
C TYR A 199 -3.91 -4.88 -2.91
N ARG A 200 -2.76 -5.33 -3.44
CA ARG A 200 -2.45 -6.73 -3.81
C ARG A 200 -2.16 -7.62 -2.60
N HIS A 201 -1.29 -7.16 -1.70
CA HIS A 201 -0.72 -7.93 -0.57
C HIS A 201 -1.39 -7.66 0.77
N GLY A 202 -2.13 -6.56 0.89
CA GLY A 202 -2.83 -6.15 2.09
C GLY A 202 -2.01 -5.18 2.96
N PHE A 203 -2.71 -4.36 3.72
CA PHE A 203 -2.14 -3.38 4.63
C PHE A 203 -1.15 -4.01 5.61
N GLY A 204 0.03 -3.41 5.73
CA GLY A 204 1.06 -3.79 6.69
C GLY A 204 2.06 -4.84 6.18
N ASN A 205 1.79 -5.48 5.05
CA ASN A 205 2.68 -6.47 4.43
C ASN A 205 3.80 -5.82 3.59
N TYR A 206 4.49 -4.81 4.15
CA TYR A 206 5.46 -4.01 3.41
C TYR A 206 6.65 -4.83 2.86
N GLU A 207 7.11 -5.86 3.57
CA GLU A 207 8.16 -6.76 3.05
C GLU A 207 7.70 -7.59 1.84
N ALA A 208 6.42 -7.99 1.78
CA ALA A 208 5.86 -8.69 0.61
C ALA A 208 5.68 -7.75 -0.59
N ILE A 209 5.44 -6.46 -0.33
CA ILE A 209 5.36 -5.41 -1.37
C ILE A 209 6.75 -5.12 -1.95
N LYS A 210 7.75 -4.97 -1.07
CA LYS A 210 9.15 -4.73 -1.40
C LYS A 210 9.78 -5.86 -2.24
N THR A 211 9.32 -7.09 -2.05
CA THR A 211 9.86 -8.30 -2.71
C THR A 211 8.98 -8.86 -3.84
N ASP A 212 7.87 -8.19 -4.19
CA ASP A 212 7.08 -8.56 -5.37
C ASP A 212 7.82 -8.15 -6.65
N GLU A 213 8.07 -9.09 -7.56
CA GLU A 213 8.78 -8.87 -8.83
C GLU A 213 8.16 -7.75 -9.68
N GLU A 214 6.85 -7.52 -9.57
CA GLU A 214 6.12 -6.48 -10.30
C GLU A 214 6.34 -5.07 -9.74
N PHE A 215 6.73 -4.97 -8.46
CA PHE A 215 6.90 -3.71 -7.74
C PHE A 215 8.35 -3.42 -7.34
N ALA A 216 9.22 -4.43 -7.28
CA ALA A 216 10.61 -4.30 -6.85
C ALA A 216 11.36 -3.20 -7.62
N GLU A 217 11.20 -3.12 -8.95
CA GLU A 217 11.83 -2.09 -9.79
C GLU A 217 11.41 -0.66 -9.42
N ALA A 218 10.17 -0.47 -8.96
CA ALA A 218 9.68 0.84 -8.48
C ALA A 218 10.30 1.28 -7.14
N PHE A 219 10.91 0.33 -6.42
CA PHE A 219 11.61 0.52 -5.16
C PHE A 219 13.14 0.35 -5.29
N ARG A 220 13.67 0.18 -6.51
CA ARG A 220 15.10 -0.05 -6.77
C ARG A 220 16.05 1.17 -6.87
N PRO A 221 15.64 2.44 -7.11
CA PRO A 221 16.60 3.55 -7.00
C PRO A 221 16.97 3.74 -5.51
N ALA A 222 18.21 4.05 -5.11
CA ALA A 222 19.24 4.77 -5.85
C ALA A 222 20.70 4.26 -5.75
N TRP A 223 20.97 3.02 -5.32
CA TRP A 223 22.37 2.56 -5.13
C TRP A 223 23.17 2.44 -6.45
N GLU A 224 22.61 1.80 -7.49
CA GLU A 224 23.32 1.54 -8.77
C GLU A 224 23.66 2.82 -9.56
N SER A 225 22.83 3.86 -9.43
CA SER A 225 23.11 5.16 -10.08
C SER A 225 24.26 5.92 -9.41
N MET A 226 24.52 5.66 -8.12
CA MET A 226 25.68 6.23 -7.41
C MET A 226 26.96 5.41 -7.64
N GLU A 227 26.90 4.08 -7.81
CA GLU A 227 28.05 3.29 -8.29
C GLU A 227 28.52 3.73 -9.67
N ALA A 228 27.59 3.94 -10.62
CA ALA A 228 27.92 4.43 -11.96
C ALA A 228 28.59 5.82 -11.93
N ALA A 229 28.12 6.73 -11.05
CA ALA A 229 28.67 8.07 -10.90
C ALA A 229 30.01 8.12 -10.14
N SER A 230 30.21 7.26 -9.14
CA SER A 230 31.46 7.19 -8.36
C SER A 230 32.59 6.52 -9.15
N THR A 231 32.28 5.49 -9.96
CA THR A 231 33.26 4.82 -10.84
C THR A 231 33.90 5.78 -11.86
N GLN A 232 33.17 6.81 -12.33
CA GLN A 232 33.74 7.83 -13.23
C GLN A 232 34.57 8.91 -12.52
N LYS A 233 34.37 9.15 -11.22
CA LYS A 233 35.16 10.14 -10.45
C LYS A 233 36.48 9.59 -9.90
N GLY A 234 36.64 8.27 -9.82
CA GLY A 234 37.82 7.63 -9.22
C GLY A 234 39.12 7.67 -10.05
N MET A 235 39.11 8.17 -11.29
CA MET A 235 40.21 7.95 -12.24
C MET A 235 41.16 9.15 -12.45
N HIS A 236 41.14 10.16 -11.57
CA HIS A 236 42.10 11.29 -11.56
C HIS A 236 42.45 11.77 -10.12
N SER A 237 43.34 11.06 -9.44
CA SER A 237 44.54 11.64 -8.79
C SER A 237 45.36 10.53 -8.10
N ASN A 238 46.69 10.61 -8.13
CA ASN A 238 47.59 9.56 -7.63
C ASN A 238 48.75 10.17 -6.81
N ASN A 239 49.02 9.63 -5.62
CA ASN A 239 50.15 9.93 -4.69
C ASN A 239 50.18 11.38 -4.12
N HIS A 240 50.62 11.70 -2.89
CA HIS A 240 51.56 11.15 -1.89
C HIS A 240 51.19 11.75 -0.48
N ASP A 241 51.65 11.35 0.73
CA ASP A 241 52.58 10.29 1.17
C ASP A 241 52.38 9.88 2.67
N GLN A 242 53.18 8.91 3.15
CA GLN A 242 53.60 8.59 4.54
C GLN A 242 52.95 9.28 5.78
N GLY A 243 52.21 8.47 6.56
CA GLY A 243 52.60 8.03 7.92
C GLY A 243 52.58 9.01 9.12
N THR A 244 51.90 8.61 10.21
CA THR A 244 52.45 8.44 11.59
C THR A 244 51.37 7.88 12.53
N SER A 245 51.76 7.04 13.50
CA SER A 245 50.87 6.41 14.48
C SER A 245 50.74 7.23 15.78
N LYS A 246 49.52 7.41 16.31
CA LYS A 246 49.23 7.41 17.77
C LYS A 246 47.75 7.54 18.15
N ASN A 247 47.48 7.09 19.38
CA ASN A 247 46.34 7.37 20.27
C ASN A 247 44.97 6.69 19.96
N LEU A 248 44.74 5.61 20.71
CA LEU A 248 43.43 5.26 21.27
C LEU A 248 42.90 6.39 22.19
N TYR A 249 41.65 6.23 22.64
CA TYR A 249 40.97 7.00 23.71
C TYR A 249 40.27 8.31 23.33
N GLU A 250 39.85 8.48 22.07
CA GLU A 250 38.81 9.45 21.69
C GLU A 250 37.99 8.88 20.53
N ARG A 251 37.03 7.97 20.84
CA ARG A 251 36.27 7.23 19.81
C ARG A 251 34.83 6.88 20.24
N ASN A 252 34.15 7.81 20.92
CA ASN A 252 32.78 7.57 21.40
C ASN A 252 31.81 8.77 21.27
N SER A 253 32.24 9.90 20.70
CA SER A 253 31.39 11.08 20.46
C SER A 253 31.15 11.36 18.97
N GLU A 254 32.17 11.21 18.11
CA GLU A 254 32.00 11.31 16.65
C GLU A 254 31.14 10.18 16.06
N ALA A 255 31.17 8.99 16.67
CA ALA A 255 30.34 7.86 16.20
C ALA A 255 28.83 8.13 16.31
N GLU A 256 28.38 8.91 17.30
CA GLU A 256 26.96 9.31 17.42
C GLU A 256 26.58 10.45 16.47
N PHE A 257 27.55 11.27 16.05
CA PHE A 257 27.31 12.31 15.02
C PHE A 257 27.32 11.71 13.60
N LEU A 258 28.22 10.78 13.32
CA LEU A 258 28.29 10.05 12.04
C LEU A 258 27.18 9.00 11.90
N SER A 259 26.62 8.47 13.00
CA SER A 259 25.39 7.65 12.95
C SER A 259 24.12 8.48 12.69
N ARG A 260 24.24 9.81 12.59
CA ARG A 260 23.13 10.74 12.37
C ARG A 260 23.00 11.17 10.91
N GLU A 261 23.99 10.87 10.07
CA GLU A 261 23.76 10.60 8.65
C GLU A 261 23.08 9.24 8.54
N ALA A 262 21.76 9.24 8.79
CA ALA A 262 20.93 8.07 8.57
C ALA A 262 21.08 7.64 7.10
N SER A 263 21.40 6.37 6.87
CA SER A 263 21.67 5.86 5.54
C SER A 263 20.48 6.09 4.60
N THR A 264 20.69 6.98 3.63
CA THR A 264 19.73 7.32 2.56
C THR A 264 19.33 6.11 1.72
N ASP A 265 20.10 5.01 1.81
CA ASP A 265 19.87 3.73 1.15
C ASP A 265 18.95 2.76 1.92
N SER A 266 18.41 3.16 3.10
CA SER A 266 17.56 2.28 3.90
C SER A 266 16.08 2.29 3.47
N TRP A 267 15.45 1.12 3.50
CA TRP A 267 14.02 0.97 3.19
C TRP A 267 13.16 1.67 4.26
N PRO A 268 12.16 2.51 3.89
CA PRO A 268 11.41 3.30 4.86
C PRO A 268 10.64 2.47 5.89
N GLU A 269 10.60 2.96 7.13
CA GLU A 269 9.85 2.31 8.20
C GLU A 269 8.34 2.18 7.88
N SER A 270 7.72 1.13 8.43
CA SER A 270 6.29 0.82 8.23
C SER A 270 5.33 1.95 8.65
N ASN A 271 5.73 2.80 9.59
CA ASN A 271 4.99 3.98 10.04
C ASN A 271 5.04 5.13 9.01
N VAL A 272 6.17 5.31 8.31
CA VAL A 272 6.39 6.27 7.22
C VAL A 272 5.59 5.85 6.00
N LEU A 273 5.69 4.58 5.59
CA LEU A 273 4.88 4.02 4.50
C LEU A 273 3.37 4.12 4.79
N THR A 274 2.96 3.85 6.03
CA THR A 274 1.57 4.07 6.48
C THR A 274 1.14 5.55 6.39
N ARG A 275 2.04 6.49 6.64
CA ARG A 275 1.77 7.94 6.57
C ARG A 275 1.67 8.41 5.12
N ARG A 276 2.59 7.98 4.22
CA ARG A 276 2.54 8.29 2.79
C ARG A 276 1.27 7.71 2.15
N LEU A 277 0.93 6.45 2.41
CA LEU A 277 -0.34 5.84 1.96
C LEU A 277 -1.56 6.72 2.31
N LYS A 278 -1.69 7.14 3.58
CA LYS A 278 -2.84 7.94 4.01
C LYS A 278 -2.93 9.26 3.25
N ARG A 279 -1.81 9.96 3.09
CA ARG A 279 -1.73 11.23 2.35
C ARG A 279 -2.07 11.05 0.88
N LEU A 280 -1.52 10.04 0.22
CA LEU A 280 -1.86 9.69 -1.17
C LEU A 280 -3.36 9.43 -1.33
N VAL A 281 -3.93 8.55 -0.51
CA VAL A 281 -5.36 8.18 -0.64
C VAL A 281 -6.27 9.36 -0.31
N GLU A 282 -5.94 10.19 0.68
CA GLU A 282 -6.72 11.39 1.02
C GLU A 282 -6.67 12.42 -0.11
N HIS A 283 -5.49 12.72 -0.66
CA HIS A 283 -5.34 13.70 -1.74
C HIS A 283 -5.96 13.22 -3.06
N LEU A 284 -5.73 11.96 -3.46
CA LEU A 284 -6.27 11.41 -4.70
C LEU A 284 -7.79 11.28 -4.67
N MET A 285 -8.40 11.00 -3.51
CA MET A 285 -9.86 11.05 -3.35
C MET A 285 -10.40 12.48 -3.51
N GLN A 286 -9.75 13.48 -2.89
CA GLN A 286 -10.14 14.89 -3.03
C GLN A 286 -10.06 15.40 -4.48
N VAL A 287 -9.05 14.97 -5.24
CA VAL A 287 -8.92 15.33 -6.66
C VAL A 287 -9.96 14.59 -7.50
N ASN A 288 -10.18 13.29 -7.27
CA ASN A 288 -11.21 12.52 -7.99
C ASN A 288 -12.63 13.08 -7.75
N GLU A 289 -12.93 13.58 -6.55
CA GLU A 289 -14.19 14.25 -6.21
C GLU A 289 -14.39 15.62 -6.91
N GLN A 290 -13.34 16.21 -7.51
CA GLN A 290 -13.42 17.47 -8.26
C GLN A 290 -13.56 17.27 -9.78
N VAL A 291 -13.37 16.03 -10.26
CA VAL A 291 -13.37 15.67 -11.70
C VAL A 291 -14.70 15.05 -12.14
N LEU A 292 -15.52 14.59 -11.18
CA LEU A 292 -16.82 13.94 -11.36
C LEU A 292 -18.00 14.91 -11.14
#